data_AF-A0A379SKX0-F1
#
_entry.id   AF-A0A379SKX0-F1
#
_cell.length_a   1.000
_cell.length_b   1.000
_cell.length_c   1.000
_cell.angle_alpha   90.00
_cell.angle_beta   90.00
_cell.angle_gamma   90.00
#
_symmetry.space_group_name_H-M   'P 1'
#
loop_
_entity.id
_entity.type
_entity.pdbx_description
1 polymer ?
#
loop_
_entity_poly.entity_id
_entity_poly.type
_entity_poly.pdbx_seq_one_letter_code
_entity_poly.pdbx_strand_id
1 'polypeptide(L)' 'MTLTQIHALLAVLEYGGFTEASKRLYMTQSAVSQAISALEDELRR' A
#
# COMPACT_ATOMS: atom_id res chain seq x y z
N MET A 1 8.02 8.87 5.12
CA MET A 1 6.90 8.08 5.65
C MET A 1 5.63 8.91 5.56
N THR A 2 4.55 8.36 5.00
CA THR A 2 3.27 9.04 4.77
C THR A 2 2.09 8.17 5.21
N LEU A 3 0.95 8.78 5.53
CA LEU A 3 -0.27 8.04 5.87
C LEU A 3 -0.76 7.14 4.72
N THR A 4 -0.58 7.58 3.46
CA THR A 4 -0.94 6.79 2.29
C THR A 4 -0.19 5.47 2.24
N GLN A 5 1.11 5.47 2.56
CA GLN A 5 1.93 4.26 2.62
C GLN A 5 1.43 3.29 3.71
N ILE A 6 1.11 3.81 4.89
CA ILE A 6 0.58 3.02 6.01
C ILE A 6 -0.81 2.45 5.68
N HIS A 7 -1.71 3.26 5.13
CA HIS A 7 -3.04 2.79 4.71
C HIS A 7 -2.97 1.77 3.58
N ALA A 8 -2.04 1.91 2.64
CA ALA A 8 -1.81 0.92 1.59
C ALA A 8 -1.41 -0.44 2.18
N LEU A 9 -0.47 -0.45 3.12
CA LEU A 9 -0.03 -1.67 3.81
C LEU A 9 -1.18 -2.31 4.61
N LEU A 10 -1.90 -1.53 5.41
CA LEU A 10 -3.04 -2.03 6.20
C LEU A 10 -4.14 -2.59 5.30
N ALA A 11 -4.50 -1.91 4.21
CA ALA A 11 -5.52 -2.40 3.29
C ALA A 11 -5.11 -3.73 2.62
N VAL A 12 -3.83 -3.92 2.27
CA VAL A 12 -3.37 -5.22 1.73
C VAL A 12 -3.53 -6.34 2.75
N LEU A 13 -3.20 -6.08 4.02
CA LEU A 13 -3.36 -7.05 5.11
C LEU A 13 -4.83 -7.34 5.43
N GLU A 14 -5.67 -6.32 5.47
CA GLU A 14 -7.09 -6.44 5.83
C GLU A 14 -7.93 -7.09 4.72
N TYR A 15 -7.64 -6.78 3.45
CA TYR A 15 -8.46 -7.20 2.31
C TYR A 15 -7.83 -8.35 1.50
N GLY A 16 -6.69 -8.90 1.96
CA GLY A 16 -6.14 -10.14 1.43
C GLY A 16 -5.40 -10.00 0.09
N GLY A 17 -4.92 -8.80 -0.24
CA GLY A 17 -4.06 -8.60 -1.41
C GLY A 17 -4.20 -7.23 -2.09
N PHE A 18 -3.27 -6.96 -3.00
CA PHE A 18 -3.15 -5.67 -3.70
C PHE A 18 -4.37 -5.30 -4.55
N THR A 19 -5.02 -6.28 -5.20
CA THR A 19 -6.19 -6.04 -6.06
C THR A 19 -7.41 -5.58 -5.25
N GLU A 20 -7.67 -6.20 -4.11
CA GLU A 20 -8.79 -5.79 -3.24
C GLU A 20 -8.46 -4.48 -2.51
N ALA A 21 -7.21 -4.32 -2.04
CA ALA A 21 -6.76 -3.06 -1.43
C ALA A 21 -6.90 -1.86 -2.38
N SER A 22 -6.57 -2.02 -3.65
CA SER A 22 -6.67 -0.93 -4.63
C SER A 22 -8.10 -0.48 -4.88
N LYS A 23 -9.06 -1.43 -4.89
CA LYS A 23 -10.50 -1.12 -4.96
C LYS A 23 -10.96 -0.33 -3.73
N ARG A 24 -10.49 -0.70 -2.54
CA ARG A 24 -10.88 -0.06 -1.26
C ARG A 24 -10.31 1.35 -1.09
N LEU A 25 -9.11 1.58 -1.62
CA LEU A 25 -8.42 2.86 -1.54
C LEU A 25 -8.69 3.78 -2.74
N TYR A 26 -9.50 3.35 -3.71
CA TYR A 26 -9.74 4.09 -4.96
C TYR A 26 -8.44 4.42 -5.71
N MET A 27 -7.52 3.47 -5.74
CA MET A 27 -6.20 3.57 -6.38
C MET A 27 -6.04 2.49 -7.45
N THR A 28 -5.05 2.64 -8.32
CA THR A 28 -4.60 1.51 -9.15
C THR A 28 -3.84 0.51 -8.27
N GLN A 29 -3.85 -0.77 -8.66
CA GLN A 29 -3.07 -1.81 -7.99
C GLN A 29 -1.56 -1.49 -8.01
N SER A 30 -1.06 -0.89 -9.09
CA SER A 30 0.32 -0.42 -9.19
C SER A 30 0.66 0.71 -8.21
N ALA A 31 -0.25 1.64 -7.96
CA ALA A 31 -0.03 2.73 -7.01
C ALA A 31 0.02 2.22 -5.56
N VAL A 32 -0.81 1.23 -5.21
CA VAL A 32 -0.73 0.55 -3.90
C VAL A 32 0.61 -0.17 -3.73
N SER A 33 1.04 -0.92 -4.75
CA SER A 33 2.34 -1.61 -4.75
C SER A 33 3.50 -0.63 -4.56
N GLN A 34 3.53 0.46 -5.33
CA GLN A 34 4.58 1.49 -5.23
C GLN A 34 4.61 2.19 -3.86
N ALA A 35 3.45 2.46 -3.27
CA ALA A 35 3.37 3.04 -1.93
C ALA A 35 4.02 2.12 -0.88
N ILE A 36 3.76 0.80 -0.95
CA ILE A 36 4.36 -0.17 -0.03
C ILE A 36 5.87 -0.31 -0.30
N SER A 37 6.31 -0.39 -1.55
CA SER A 37 7.75 -0.44 -1.87
C SER A 37 8.50 0.79 -1.35
N ALA A 38 7.92 1.99 -1.51
CA ALA A 38 8.51 3.22 -0.98
C ALA A 38 8.60 3.20 0.55
N LEU A 39 7.61 2.63 1.25
CA LEU A 39 7.64 2.46 2.70
C LEU A 39 8.78 1.52 3.13
N GLU A 40 8.92 0.37 2.46
CA GLU A 40 9.98 -0.61 2.75
C GLU A 40 11.37 0.00 2.54
N ASP A 41 11.56 0.76 1.46
CA ASP A 41 12.83 1.41 1.16
C ASP A 41 13.21 2.48 2.19
N GLU A 42 12.24 3.19 2.76
CA GLU A 42 12.46 4.13 3.85
C GLU A 42 12.86 3.43 5.16
N LEU A 43 12.27 2.26 5.47
CA LEU A 43 12.55 1.50 6.70
C LEU A 43 13.88 0.74 6.66
N ARG A 44 14.43 0.47 5.46
CA ARG A 44 15.75 -0.17 5.30
C ARG A 44 16.93 0.81 5.49
N ARG A 45 16.68 2.10 5.66
CA ARG A 45 17.70 3.12 5.92
C ARG A 45 17.85 3.37 7.41
#